data_AF-A0A9P7XKW9-F1
#
_entry.id   AF-A0A9P7XKW9-F1
#
_cell.length_a   1.000
_cell.length_b   1.000
_cell.length_c   1.000
_cell.angle_alpha   90.00
_cell.angle_beta   90.00
_cell.angle_gamma   90.00
#
_symmetry.space_group_name_H-M   'P 1'
#
loop_
_entity.id
_entity.type
_entity.pdbx_description
1 polymer ?
#
loop_
_entity_poly.entity_id
_entity_poly.type
_entity_poly.pdbx_seq_one_letter_code
_entity_poly.pdbx_strand_id
1 'polypeptide(L)'
;MDNVHTIGLTYGTMLAIRDAGLPIPAGVIGWSPWLDLLHSMPSVLLNAGSDYLPAEGFTQGGQGSLKRIAKLAEAVEADYVMQHHPDLPEIQYYASNAVLDCTYVSPLVEKNLEGVCPMLVITGDGEMLRDESIVFAKKNANASAPIQLLVYDDMPHVFQMFDFLPGAADAIQRSADFIRQVTIGGEGVEKKSSYRVNVDGQLRALEDDAVVGWEARVGKLGGGQAILVQL
;
A
#
# COMPACT_ATOMS: atom_id res chain seq x y z
N MET A 1 -18.10 13.40 1.97
CA MET A 1 -18.29 12.03 2.52
C MET A 1 -16.92 11.39 2.53
N ASP A 2 -16.18 11.58 3.62
CA ASP A 2 -14.71 11.64 3.56
C ASP A 2 -14.13 10.44 4.32
N ASN A 3 -14.54 9.23 3.92
CA ASN A 3 -14.34 8.00 4.70
C ASN A 3 -13.19 7.11 4.19
N VAL A 4 -12.36 7.58 3.24
CA VAL A 4 -11.31 6.77 2.57
C VAL A 4 -9.93 6.90 3.26
N HIS A 5 -9.89 7.30 4.53
CA HIS A 5 -8.65 7.69 5.23
C HIS A 5 -7.98 6.59 6.08
N THR A 6 -8.54 5.39 6.17
CA THR A 6 -8.37 4.57 7.39
C THR A 6 -7.60 3.25 7.26
N ILE A 7 -7.11 2.85 6.09
CA ILE A 7 -6.53 1.49 5.92
C ILE A 7 -4.99 1.49 6.00
N GLY A 8 -4.31 2.55 5.54
CA GLY A 8 -2.89 2.78 5.85
C GLY A 8 -2.62 2.91 7.36
N LEU A 9 -3.59 3.48 8.09
CA LEU A 9 -3.57 3.59 9.54
C LEU A 9 -3.42 2.23 10.24
N THR A 10 -3.95 1.14 9.69
CA THR A 10 -3.81 -0.20 10.28
C THR A 10 -2.34 -0.62 10.35
N TYR A 11 -1.60 -0.41 9.26
CA TYR A 11 -0.17 -0.72 9.20
C TYR A 11 0.67 0.28 10.00
N GLY A 12 0.39 1.58 9.89
CA GLY A 12 1.05 2.60 10.72
C GLY A 12 0.88 2.36 12.23
N THR A 13 -0.31 1.93 12.65
CA THR A 13 -0.62 1.56 14.04
C THR A 13 0.11 0.29 14.47
N MET A 14 0.19 -0.73 13.61
CA MET A 14 0.95 -1.96 13.87
C MET A 14 2.45 -1.65 14.09
N LEU A 15 3.04 -0.79 13.26
CA LEU A 15 4.42 -0.34 13.42
C LEU A 15 4.61 0.45 14.72
N ALA A 16 3.69 1.37 15.04
CA ALA A 16 3.75 2.13 16.30
C ALA A 16 3.61 1.23 17.55
N ILE A 17 2.76 0.19 17.51
CA ILE A 17 2.63 -0.81 18.59
C ILE A 17 3.94 -1.59 18.76
N ARG A 18 4.53 -2.07 17.67
CA ARG A 18 5.84 -2.75 17.67
C ARG A 18 6.92 -1.86 18.30
N ASP A 19 7.05 -0.63 17.81
CA ASP A 19 8.13 0.28 18.20
C ASP A 19 7.98 0.78 19.65
N ALA A 20 6.75 0.86 20.16
CA ALA A 20 6.46 1.12 21.56
C ALA A 20 6.71 -0.09 22.48
N GLY A 21 7.08 -1.26 21.95
CA GLY A 21 7.26 -2.50 22.72
C GLY A 21 5.96 -3.05 23.32
N LEU A 22 4.81 -2.70 22.74
CA LEU A 22 3.50 -3.14 23.20
C LEU A 22 3.15 -4.53 22.63
N PRO A 23 2.20 -5.27 23.25
CA PRO A 23 1.73 -6.54 22.71
C PRO A 23 1.16 -6.36 21.30
N ILE A 24 1.79 -7.00 20.32
CA ILE A 24 1.39 -6.97 18.91
C ILE A 24 0.01 -7.66 18.75
N PRO A 25 -0.90 -7.16 17.87
CA PRO A 25 -2.16 -7.86 17.58
C PRO A 25 -1.91 -9.25 16.98
N ALA A 26 -2.93 -10.12 17.02
CA ALA A 26 -2.83 -11.47 16.46
C ALA A 26 -2.57 -11.49 14.95
N GLY A 27 -3.08 -10.49 14.22
CA GLY A 27 -2.84 -10.29 12.80
C GLY A 27 -3.47 -8.98 12.31
N VAL A 28 -3.11 -8.57 11.09
CA VAL A 28 -3.59 -7.35 10.41
C VAL A 28 -4.18 -7.71 9.06
N ILE A 29 -5.27 -7.03 8.68
CA ILE A 29 -5.89 -7.12 7.35
C ILE A 29 -5.89 -5.73 6.72
N GLY A 30 -5.38 -5.63 5.49
CA GLY A 30 -5.52 -4.47 4.62
C GLY A 30 -6.35 -4.83 3.40
N TRP A 31 -7.55 -4.26 3.29
CA TRP A 31 -8.32 -4.25 2.04
C TRP A 31 -7.98 -2.97 1.30
N SER A 32 -7.38 -3.07 0.12
CA SER A 32 -6.98 -1.92 -0.70
C SER A 32 -6.20 -0.86 0.11
N PRO A 33 -5.13 -1.26 0.83
CA PRO A 33 -4.45 -0.39 1.77
C PRO A 33 -3.66 0.70 1.05
N TRP A 34 -3.87 1.94 1.47
CA TRP A 34 -3.04 3.07 1.06
C TRP A 34 -1.76 3.12 1.92
N LEU A 35 -0.60 2.90 1.31
CA LEU A 35 0.68 2.69 2.00
C LEU A 35 1.77 3.72 1.63
N ASP A 36 1.55 4.50 0.57
CA ASP A 36 2.42 5.53 0.02
C ASP A 36 1.62 6.80 -0.31
N LEU A 37 1.76 7.81 0.56
CA LEU A 37 1.11 9.10 0.37
C LEU A 37 1.82 10.00 -0.66
N LEU A 38 2.94 9.57 -1.24
CA LEU A 38 3.51 10.24 -2.42
C LEU A 38 2.82 9.83 -3.72
N HIS A 39 1.98 8.78 -3.71
CA HIS A 39 1.35 8.21 -4.90
C HIS A 39 2.36 7.88 -6.02
N SER A 40 3.48 7.27 -5.64
CA SER A 40 4.66 7.13 -6.49
C SER A 40 4.66 5.89 -7.41
N MET A 41 3.67 5.00 -7.26
CA MET A 41 3.60 3.74 -7.98
C MET A 41 2.87 3.85 -9.35
N PRO A 42 3.25 3.04 -10.37
CA PRO A 42 2.65 3.12 -11.71
C PRO A 42 1.13 2.92 -11.79
N SER A 43 0.55 2.03 -10.98
CA SER A 43 -0.91 1.80 -10.96
C SER A 43 -1.73 3.07 -10.71
N VAL A 44 -1.20 4.06 -9.97
CA VAL A 44 -1.86 5.35 -9.75
C VAL A 44 -2.17 6.04 -11.08
N LEU A 45 -1.28 5.91 -12.06
CA LEU A 45 -1.45 6.45 -13.41
C LEU A 45 -2.23 5.49 -14.31
N LEU A 46 -1.82 4.22 -14.33
CA LEU A 46 -2.28 3.23 -15.31
C LEU A 46 -3.74 2.81 -15.06
N ASN A 47 -4.16 2.72 -13.81
CA ASN A 47 -5.49 2.28 -13.40
C ASN A 47 -6.45 3.44 -13.09
N ALA A 48 -6.04 4.70 -13.28
CA ALA A 48 -6.88 5.89 -13.05
C ALA A 48 -8.15 5.96 -13.93
N GLY A 49 -8.24 5.14 -14.99
CA GLY A 49 -9.43 5.00 -15.84
C GLY A 49 -10.28 3.77 -15.54
N SER A 50 -9.81 2.82 -14.72
CA SER A 50 -10.52 1.60 -14.32
C SER A 50 -11.04 1.65 -12.88
N ASP A 51 -10.40 2.43 -12.02
CA ASP A 51 -10.82 2.66 -10.65
C ASP A 51 -11.91 3.74 -10.54
N TYR A 52 -12.73 3.69 -9.49
CA TYR A 52 -13.66 4.78 -9.15
C TYR A 52 -13.03 5.82 -8.23
N LEU A 53 -11.80 5.56 -7.74
CA LEU A 53 -11.02 6.58 -7.06
C LEU A 53 -10.80 7.81 -7.96
N PRO A 54 -10.76 9.03 -7.40
CA PRO A 54 -10.52 10.21 -8.21
C PRO A 54 -9.15 10.12 -8.90
N ALA A 55 -9.11 10.23 -10.23
CA ALA A 55 -7.86 10.27 -11.00
C ALA A 55 -6.93 11.45 -10.61
N GLU A 56 -7.47 12.47 -9.96
CA GLU A 56 -6.75 13.61 -9.35
C GLU A 56 -6.03 13.23 -8.02
N GLY A 57 -6.28 12.01 -7.51
CA GLY A 57 -5.91 11.53 -6.18
C GLY A 57 -6.68 12.21 -5.05
N PHE A 58 -6.41 11.80 -3.80
CA PHE A 58 -6.94 12.42 -2.58
C PHE A 58 -6.27 13.76 -2.23
N THR A 59 -5.85 14.55 -3.23
CA THR A 59 -4.96 15.70 -3.01
C THR A 59 -5.71 16.99 -2.68
N GLN A 60 -5.11 17.84 -1.83
CA GLN A 60 -5.72 19.12 -1.42
C GLN A 60 -5.80 20.17 -2.56
N GLY A 61 -5.14 19.90 -3.69
CA GLY A 61 -4.97 20.87 -4.77
C GLY A 61 -6.06 20.87 -5.86
N GLY A 62 -6.60 19.70 -6.24
CA GLY A 62 -7.41 19.54 -7.46
C GLY A 62 -6.67 19.99 -8.72
N GLN A 63 -6.10 19.06 -9.50
CA GLN A 63 -4.99 19.27 -10.45
C GLN A 63 -3.63 19.47 -9.75
N GLY A 64 -3.02 18.36 -9.35
CA GLY A 64 -1.75 18.37 -8.63
C GLY A 64 -0.85 17.19 -8.94
N SER A 65 -1.14 16.05 -8.32
CA SER A 65 -0.23 14.90 -8.16
C SER A 65 0.59 14.59 -9.42
N LEU A 66 -0.03 14.22 -10.53
CA LEU A 66 0.69 13.63 -11.67
C LEU A 66 1.62 14.62 -12.40
N LYS A 67 1.17 15.86 -12.63
CA LYS A 67 2.03 16.91 -13.22
C LYS A 67 3.07 17.45 -12.22
N ARG A 68 2.79 17.39 -10.91
CA ARG A 68 3.75 17.78 -9.88
C ARG A 68 4.79 16.69 -9.65
N ILE A 69 4.41 15.42 -9.59
CA ILE A 69 5.30 14.24 -9.48
C ILE A 69 6.18 14.16 -10.73
N ALA A 70 5.66 14.37 -11.94
CA ALA A 70 6.50 14.48 -13.13
C ALA A 70 7.52 15.64 -13.01
N LYS A 71 7.09 16.79 -12.49
CA LYS A 71 7.98 17.95 -12.27
C LYS A 71 8.94 17.79 -11.08
N LEU A 72 8.62 16.94 -10.10
CA LEU A 72 9.47 16.51 -8.97
C LEU A 72 10.48 15.45 -9.42
N ALA A 73 10.07 14.52 -10.30
CA ALA A 73 10.97 13.58 -10.97
C ALA A 73 11.97 14.30 -11.88
N GLU A 74 11.55 15.39 -12.54
CA GLU A 74 12.44 16.34 -13.21
C GLU A 74 13.24 17.25 -12.25
N ALA A 75 12.84 17.35 -10.97
CA ALA A 75 13.43 18.27 -9.98
C ALA A 75 13.67 17.60 -8.61
N VAL A 76 14.73 16.78 -8.57
CA VAL A 76 15.66 16.61 -7.44
C VAL A 76 15.00 16.42 -6.06
N GLU A 77 14.89 15.15 -5.66
CA GLU A 77 14.76 14.68 -4.28
C GLU A 77 13.53 15.18 -3.49
N ALA A 78 12.54 14.32 -3.22
CA ALA A 78 11.33 14.70 -2.47
C ALA A 78 11.66 15.43 -1.14
N ASP A 79 12.61 14.89 -0.38
CA ASP A 79 13.15 15.51 0.84
C ASP A 79 13.76 16.90 0.61
N TYR A 80 14.47 17.09 -0.51
CA TYR A 80 15.06 18.38 -0.90
C TYR A 80 13.97 19.36 -1.29
N VAL A 81 13.00 18.93 -2.11
CA VAL A 81 11.87 19.76 -2.54
C VAL A 81 11.07 20.23 -1.32
N MET A 82 10.75 19.37 -0.36
CA MET A 82 10.04 19.79 0.85
C MET A 82 10.87 20.72 1.76
N GLN A 83 12.19 20.51 1.84
CA GLN A 83 13.07 21.38 2.64
C GLN A 83 13.37 22.75 1.99
N HIS A 84 13.37 22.83 0.66
CA HIS A 84 13.77 24.03 -0.08
C HIS A 84 12.60 24.79 -0.73
N HIS A 85 11.39 24.21 -0.73
CA HIS A 85 10.15 24.85 -1.20
C HIS A 85 9.02 24.73 -0.16
N PRO A 86 9.15 25.38 1.02
CA PRO A 86 8.13 25.34 2.08
C PRO A 86 6.78 25.96 1.67
N ASP A 87 6.75 26.75 0.58
CA ASP A 87 5.54 27.34 0.01
C ASP A 87 4.75 26.37 -0.90
N LEU A 88 5.18 25.12 -1.05
CA LEU A 88 4.44 24.11 -1.80
C LEU A 88 3.10 23.79 -1.11
N PRO A 89 1.97 23.86 -1.84
CA PRO A 89 0.70 23.41 -1.28
C PRO A 89 0.78 21.95 -0.84
N GLU A 90 0.16 21.65 0.30
CA GLU A 90 0.09 20.29 0.85
C GLU A 90 -0.42 19.30 -0.19
N ILE A 91 0.29 18.18 -0.34
CA ILE A 91 -0.09 17.15 -1.30
C ILE A 91 -1.36 16.44 -0.81
N GLN A 92 -1.45 16.15 0.49
CA GLN A 92 -2.55 15.38 1.08
C GLN A 92 -3.31 16.19 2.14
N TYR A 93 -4.62 15.97 2.26
CA TYR A 93 -5.42 16.58 3.35
C TYR A 93 -5.06 16.03 4.74
N TYR A 94 -4.59 14.78 4.81
CA TYR A 94 -4.42 14.03 6.06
C TYR A 94 -3.08 14.30 6.76
N ALA A 95 -2.01 14.48 6.00
CA ALA A 95 -0.65 14.60 6.50
C ALA A 95 0.10 15.70 5.75
N SER A 96 0.89 16.48 6.50
CA SER A 96 1.76 17.50 5.89
C SER A 96 2.86 16.84 5.05
N ASN A 97 3.22 17.52 3.97
CA ASN A 97 4.39 17.32 3.14
C ASN A 97 5.67 16.97 3.93
N ALA A 98 5.85 17.54 5.11
CA ALA A 98 7.02 17.32 5.97
C ALA A 98 7.08 15.95 6.67
N VAL A 99 6.06 15.08 6.53
CA VAL A 99 6.01 13.75 7.16
C VAL A 99 5.55 12.63 6.22
N LEU A 100 5.52 12.87 4.89
CA LEU A 100 5.09 11.85 3.91
C LEU A 100 6.08 10.68 3.77
N ASP A 101 7.34 10.86 4.22
CA ASP A 101 8.38 9.84 4.34
C ASP A 101 8.35 9.10 5.70
N CYS A 102 7.48 9.51 6.63
CA CYS A 102 7.38 8.89 7.95
C CYS A 102 6.70 7.51 7.85
N THR A 103 7.30 6.49 8.45
CA THR A 103 6.79 5.10 8.35
C THR A 103 5.41 4.87 8.98
N TYR A 104 4.98 5.74 9.90
CA TYR A 104 3.62 5.68 10.47
C TYR A 104 2.57 6.38 9.59
N VAL A 105 3.02 7.15 8.60
CA VAL A 105 2.20 7.89 7.63
C VAL A 105 2.14 7.12 6.30
N SER A 106 3.31 6.74 5.75
CA SER A 106 3.47 5.93 4.53
C SER A 106 4.19 4.61 4.84
N PRO A 107 3.50 3.56 5.33
CA PRO A 107 4.12 2.30 5.72
C PRO A 107 4.93 1.56 4.64
N LEU A 108 4.77 1.90 3.35
CA LEU A 108 5.59 1.35 2.25
C LEU A 108 7.09 1.64 2.42
N VAL A 109 7.45 2.75 3.07
CA VAL A 109 8.85 3.17 3.27
C VAL A 109 9.58 2.30 4.30
N GLU A 110 8.86 1.58 5.18
CA GLU A 110 9.43 0.72 6.22
C GLU A 110 10.44 -0.28 5.62
N LYS A 111 11.62 -0.37 6.22
CA LYS A 111 12.73 -1.20 5.78
C LYS A 111 12.83 -2.51 6.54
N ASN A 112 12.16 -2.62 7.68
CA ASN A 112 12.21 -3.78 8.56
C ASN A 112 10.82 -4.10 9.12
N LEU A 113 10.29 -5.29 8.84
CA LEU A 113 9.06 -5.82 9.46
C LEU A 113 9.34 -6.95 10.48
N GLU A 114 10.55 -7.08 11.00
CA GLU A 114 10.78 -7.96 12.16
C GLU A 114 9.96 -7.52 13.37
N GLY A 115 9.39 -8.49 14.08
CA GLY A 115 8.57 -8.26 15.27
C GLY A 115 7.12 -7.81 15.02
N VAL A 116 6.65 -7.74 13.77
CA VAL A 116 5.23 -7.49 13.46
C VAL A 116 4.40 -8.78 13.50
N CYS A 117 3.07 -8.65 13.39
CA CYS A 117 2.14 -9.77 13.34
C CYS A 117 1.94 -10.31 11.90
N PRO A 118 1.34 -11.50 11.72
CA PRO A 118 0.86 -11.96 10.42
C PRO A 118 0.00 -10.90 9.71
N MET A 119 0.08 -10.83 8.38
CA MET A 119 -0.65 -9.87 7.56
C MET A 119 -1.36 -10.53 6.37
N LEU A 120 -2.59 -10.09 6.12
CA LEU A 120 -3.34 -10.35 4.89
C LEU A 120 -3.54 -9.03 4.14
N VAL A 121 -3.03 -8.96 2.91
CA VAL A 121 -3.21 -7.85 1.97
C VAL A 121 -4.17 -8.31 0.86
N ILE A 122 -5.23 -7.56 0.60
CA ILE A 122 -6.16 -7.81 -0.50
C ILE A 122 -6.25 -6.53 -1.34
N THR A 123 -6.12 -6.60 -2.66
CA THR A 123 -6.25 -5.45 -3.57
C THR A 123 -6.92 -5.89 -4.87
N GLY A 124 -7.53 -4.96 -5.61
CA GLY A 124 -8.03 -5.21 -6.96
C GLY A 124 -6.95 -5.04 -8.03
N ASP A 125 -7.04 -5.74 -9.16
CA ASP A 125 -6.09 -5.53 -10.28
C ASP A 125 -6.37 -4.22 -11.06
N GLY A 126 -7.62 -3.73 -11.02
CA GLY A 126 -8.06 -2.48 -11.65
C GLY A 126 -7.94 -1.24 -10.75
N GLU A 127 -7.31 -1.37 -9.58
CA GLU A 127 -7.19 -0.36 -8.53
C GLU A 127 -5.94 0.53 -8.70
N MET A 128 -6.06 1.84 -8.43
CA MET A 128 -4.95 2.80 -8.46
C MET A 128 -3.85 2.50 -7.43
N LEU A 129 -4.21 1.90 -6.30
CA LEU A 129 -3.34 1.55 -5.18
C LEU A 129 -2.81 0.10 -5.22
N ARG A 130 -2.99 -0.61 -6.35
CA ARG A 130 -2.57 -2.01 -6.49
C ARG A 130 -1.07 -2.22 -6.27
N ASP A 131 -0.25 -1.41 -6.91
CA ASP A 131 1.19 -1.66 -6.99
C ASP A 131 1.88 -1.48 -5.63
N GLU A 132 1.41 -0.56 -4.77
CA GLU A 132 1.95 -0.42 -3.42
C GLU A 132 1.65 -1.64 -2.53
N SER A 133 0.48 -2.27 -2.70
CA SER A 133 0.15 -3.54 -2.04
C SER A 133 1.08 -4.68 -2.49
N ILE A 134 1.38 -4.74 -3.80
CA ILE A 134 2.32 -5.72 -4.37
C ILE A 134 3.74 -5.49 -3.84
N VAL A 135 4.24 -4.25 -3.91
CA VAL A 135 5.60 -3.89 -3.45
C VAL A 135 5.74 -4.09 -1.95
N PHE A 136 4.75 -3.70 -1.14
CA PHE A 136 4.79 -3.90 0.32
C PHE A 136 4.92 -5.38 0.69
N ALA A 137 4.11 -6.25 0.08
CA ALA A 137 4.16 -7.68 0.37
C ALA A 137 5.47 -8.34 -0.12
N LYS A 138 5.94 -7.99 -1.33
CA LYS A 138 7.15 -8.60 -1.92
C LYS A 138 8.44 -8.08 -1.28
N LYS A 139 8.56 -6.77 -0.99
CA LYS A 139 9.70 -6.17 -0.24
C LYS A 139 9.92 -6.85 1.12
N ASN A 140 8.82 -7.15 1.79
CA ASN A 140 8.83 -7.74 3.13
C ASN A 140 8.66 -9.26 3.13
N ALA A 141 8.78 -9.92 1.97
CA ALA A 141 8.67 -11.37 1.87
C ALA A 141 9.68 -12.13 2.76
N ASN A 142 10.76 -11.49 3.24
CA ASN A 142 11.74 -12.10 4.14
C ASN A 142 11.50 -11.84 5.64
N ALA A 143 10.44 -11.12 6.01
CA ALA A 143 10.06 -10.94 7.41
C ALA A 143 9.73 -12.30 8.08
N SER A 144 9.98 -12.39 9.38
CA SER A 144 9.62 -13.56 10.19
C SER A 144 8.10 -13.79 10.28
N ALA A 145 7.30 -12.73 10.19
CA ALA A 145 5.85 -12.75 10.16
C ALA A 145 5.30 -13.17 8.79
N PRO A 146 4.31 -14.08 8.71
CA PRO A 146 3.64 -14.42 7.46
C PRO A 146 2.99 -13.22 6.78
N ILE A 147 3.17 -13.11 5.46
CA ILE A 147 2.47 -12.12 4.63
C ILE A 147 1.78 -12.86 3.47
N GLN A 148 0.46 -12.73 3.40
CA GLN A 148 -0.34 -13.19 2.26
C GLN A 148 -0.83 -11.98 1.46
N LEU A 149 -0.74 -12.06 0.13
CA LEU A 149 -1.24 -11.05 -0.81
C LEU A 149 -2.23 -11.71 -1.78
N LEU A 150 -3.42 -11.12 -1.90
CA LEU A 150 -4.44 -11.53 -2.86
C LEU A 150 -4.76 -10.34 -3.80
N VAL A 151 -4.41 -10.48 -5.07
CA VAL A 151 -4.77 -9.52 -6.14
C VAL A 151 -5.98 -10.08 -6.88
N TYR A 152 -7.13 -9.43 -6.80
CA TYR A 152 -8.35 -9.91 -7.45
C TYR A 152 -8.45 -9.35 -8.87
N ASP A 153 -8.49 -10.25 -9.86
CA ASP A 153 -8.62 -9.89 -11.28
C ASP A 153 -9.91 -9.06 -11.50
N ASP A 154 -9.82 -8.02 -12.33
CA ASP A 154 -10.92 -7.09 -12.71
C ASP A 154 -11.65 -6.36 -11.56
N MET A 155 -11.18 -6.43 -10.31
CA MET A 155 -11.79 -5.72 -9.19
C MET A 155 -11.25 -4.28 -9.02
N PRO A 156 -12.11 -3.31 -8.64
CA PRO A 156 -11.70 -1.94 -8.26
C PRO A 156 -11.24 -1.84 -6.79
N HIS A 157 -10.88 -0.63 -6.34
CA HIS A 157 -10.54 -0.34 -4.94
C HIS A 157 -11.67 -0.73 -3.96
N VAL A 158 -11.35 -1.33 -2.80
CA VAL A 158 -12.31 -1.72 -1.74
C VAL A 158 -13.56 -2.43 -2.32
N PHE A 159 -13.35 -3.34 -3.26
CA PHE A 159 -14.44 -4.03 -3.97
C PHE A 159 -15.37 -4.84 -3.04
N GLN A 160 -14.93 -5.14 -1.81
CA GLN A 160 -15.71 -5.75 -0.73
C GLN A 160 -16.99 -4.95 -0.38
N MET A 161 -17.06 -3.66 -0.74
CA MET A 161 -18.25 -2.82 -0.57
C MET A 161 -19.37 -3.14 -1.58
N PHE A 162 -19.06 -3.81 -2.69
CA PHE A 162 -20.03 -4.13 -3.76
C PHE A 162 -20.48 -5.59 -3.64
N ASP A 163 -21.56 -5.82 -2.88
CA ASP A 163 -22.12 -7.16 -2.59
C ASP A 163 -22.51 -7.98 -3.83
N PHE A 164 -22.77 -7.32 -4.97
CA PHE A 164 -23.05 -7.95 -6.26
C PHE A 164 -21.81 -8.49 -7.00
N LEU A 165 -20.59 -8.19 -6.54
CA LEU A 165 -19.36 -8.74 -7.13
C LEU A 165 -19.01 -10.10 -6.48
N PRO A 166 -18.85 -11.20 -7.24
CA PRO A 166 -18.48 -12.50 -6.67
C PRO A 166 -17.20 -12.47 -5.83
N GLY A 167 -16.22 -11.67 -6.25
CA GLY A 167 -14.98 -11.45 -5.52
C GLY A 167 -15.19 -10.87 -4.11
N ALA A 168 -16.20 -10.00 -3.91
CA ALA A 168 -16.45 -9.35 -2.63
C ALA A 168 -16.76 -10.38 -1.52
N ALA A 169 -17.66 -11.32 -1.80
CA ALA A 169 -18.03 -12.38 -0.87
C ALA A 169 -16.84 -13.30 -0.55
N ASP A 170 -16.05 -13.66 -1.57
CA ASP A 170 -14.85 -14.48 -1.42
C ASP A 170 -13.75 -13.78 -0.59
N ALA A 171 -13.48 -12.49 -0.84
CA ALA A 171 -12.51 -11.70 -0.08
C ALA A 171 -12.91 -11.51 1.39
N ILE A 172 -14.20 -11.29 1.67
CA ILE A 172 -14.75 -11.22 3.03
C ILE A 172 -14.59 -12.58 3.73
N GLN A 173 -14.88 -13.69 3.05
CA GLN A 173 -14.72 -15.03 3.60
C GLN A 173 -13.26 -15.35 3.92
N ARG A 174 -12.32 -15.08 3.01
CA ARG A 174 -10.87 -15.26 3.26
C ARG A 174 -10.36 -14.40 4.42
N SER A 175 -10.89 -13.20 4.57
CA SER A 175 -10.59 -12.33 5.71
C SER A 175 -11.09 -12.93 7.03
N ALA A 176 -12.27 -13.53 7.04
CA ALA A 176 -12.78 -14.26 8.21
C ALA A 176 -11.96 -15.53 8.51
N ASP A 177 -11.48 -16.23 7.48
CA ASP A 177 -10.62 -17.41 7.65
C ASP A 177 -9.23 -17.04 8.19
N PHE A 178 -8.62 -15.96 7.71
CA PHE A 178 -7.39 -15.41 8.29
C PHE A 178 -7.56 -15.04 9.77
N ILE A 179 -8.69 -14.39 10.15
CA ILE A 179 -8.99 -14.10 11.56
C ILE A 179 -9.03 -15.39 12.39
N ARG A 180 -9.67 -16.46 11.90
CA ARG A 180 -9.71 -17.76 12.59
C ARG A 180 -8.31 -18.36 12.74
N GLN A 181 -7.49 -18.33 11.68
CA GLN A 181 -6.12 -18.84 11.69
C GLN A 181 -5.27 -18.16 12.77
N VAL A 182 -5.31 -16.83 12.86
CA VAL A 182 -4.46 -16.07 13.80
C VAL A 182 -4.99 -16.02 15.23
N THR A 183 -6.29 -16.22 15.47
CA THR A 183 -6.88 -16.10 16.82
C THR A 183 -7.23 -17.42 17.51
N ILE A 184 -7.58 -18.48 16.76
CA ILE A 184 -8.12 -19.73 17.31
C ILE A 184 -7.13 -20.91 17.14
N GLY A 185 -6.07 -20.75 16.34
CA GLY A 185 -4.98 -21.74 16.26
C GLY A 185 -5.29 -22.95 15.37
N GLY A 186 -5.74 -22.69 14.14
CA GLY A 186 -5.90 -23.72 13.10
C GLY A 186 -4.59 -24.08 12.39
N GLU A 187 -4.69 -24.53 11.14
CA GLU A 187 -3.53 -24.50 10.23
C GLU A 187 -3.05 -23.05 10.15
N GLY A 188 -1.82 -22.79 10.61
CA GLY A 188 -1.30 -21.42 10.73
C GLY A 188 -1.17 -20.73 9.37
N VAL A 189 -1.18 -19.40 9.37
CA VAL A 189 -1.10 -18.58 8.14
C VAL A 189 0.08 -19.04 7.27
N GLU A 190 -0.22 -19.36 6.01
CA GLU A 190 0.78 -19.82 5.05
C GLU A 190 1.91 -18.78 4.93
N LYS A 191 3.15 -19.25 5.05
CA LYS A 191 4.23 -18.35 5.46
C LYS A 191 4.60 -17.28 4.42
N LYS A 192 4.38 -17.55 3.13
CA LYS A 192 4.53 -16.60 2.02
C LYS A 192 3.64 -17.07 0.87
N SER A 193 2.57 -16.34 0.56
CA SER A 193 1.84 -16.58 -0.68
C SER A 193 1.23 -15.32 -1.27
N SER A 194 1.67 -15.01 -2.48
CA SER A 194 1.09 -13.97 -3.31
C SER A 194 0.33 -14.65 -4.44
N TYR A 195 -0.95 -14.35 -4.57
CA TYR A 195 -1.83 -14.95 -5.56
C TYR A 195 -2.60 -13.90 -6.34
N ARG A 196 -2.88 -14.21 -7.61
CA ARG A 196 -4.06 -13.69 -8.29
C ARG A 196 -5.28 -14.53 -7.92
N VAL A 197 -6.42 -13.86 -7.77
CA VAL A 197 -7.73 -14.50 -7.55
C VAL A 197 -8.59 -14.15 -8.74
N ASN A 198 -8.96 -15.15 -9.54
CA ASN A 198 -9.83 -14.92 -10.70
C ASN A 198 -11.29 -14.73 -10.27
N VAL A 199 -12.17 -14.40 -11.24
CA VAL A 199 -13.61 -14.22 -11.03
C VAL A 199 -14.34 -15.42 -10.40
N ASP A 200 -13.77 -16.63 -10.50
CA ASP A 200 -14.30 -17.87 -9.92
C ASP A 200 -13.74 -18.17 -8.51
N GLY A 201 -12.95 -17.28 -7.92
CA GLY A 201 -12.28 -17.47 -6.63
C GLY A 201 -11.06 -18.41 -6.67
N GLN A 202 -10.58 -18.78 -7.86
CA GLN A 202 -9.43 -19.68 -8.02
C GLN A 202 -8.13 -18.92 -7.82
N LEU A 203 -7.26 -19.48 -6.97
CA LEU A 203 -5.91 -18.97 -6.75
C LEU A 203 -4.99 -19.37 -7.91
N ARG A 204 -4.23 -18.40 -8.41
CA ARG A 204 -3.10 -18.58 -9.33
C ARG A 204 -1.89 -17.91 -8.71
N ALA A 205 -0.69 -18.48 -8.87
CA ALA A 205 0.52 -17.84 -8.37
C ALA A 205 0.64 -16.42 -8.96
N LEU A 206 0.91 -15.42 -8.11
CA LEU A 206 1.32 -14.11 -8.57
C LEU A 206 2.77 -14.24 -9.05
N GLU A 207 2.93 -14.55 -10.34
CA GLU A 207 4.24 -14.54 -11.02
C GLU A 207 4.89 -13.14 -10.91
N ASP A 208 6.10 -12.97 -11.44
CA ASP A 208 6.83 -11.70 -11.32
C ASP A 208 6.16 -10.58 -12.17
N ASP A 209 5.12 -9.94 -11.62
CA ASP A 209 4.58 -8.70 -12.16
C ASP A 209 5.72 -7.71 -12.38
N ALA A 210 5.68 -6.95 -13.47
CA ALA A 210 6.73 -5.98 -13.83
C ALA A 210 7.00 -4.90 -12.75
N VAL A 211 6.12 -4.81 -11.74
CA VAL A 211 6.22 -3.95 -10.55
C VAL A 211 7.36 -4.40 -9.59
N VAL A 212 7.80 -5.66 -9.62
CA VAL A 212 8.83 -6.18 -8.67
C VAL A 212 10.20 -5.50 -8.82
N GLY A 213 10.47 -4.89 -9.98
CA GLY A 213 11.66 -4.06 -10.21
C GLY A 213 11.57 -2.61 -9.70
N TRP A 214 10.43 -2.19 -9.13
CA TRP A 214 10.22 -0.81 -8.69
C TRP A 214 10.52 -0.68 -7.20
N GLU A 215 11.57 0.08 -6.86
CA GLU A 215 11.91 0.40 -5.48
C GLU A 215 11.55 1.84 -5.13
N ALA A 216 10.76 2.01 -4.06
CA ALA A 216 10.57 3.30 -3.41
C ALA A 216 11.87 3.74 -2.71
N ARG A 217 12.71 4.49 -3.42
CA ARG A 217 13.96 5.07 -2.89
C ARG A 217 13.77 6.53 -2.49
N VAL A 218 14.01 6.79 -1.20
CA VAL A 218 14.21 8.11 -0.59
C VAL A 218 15.68 8.25 -0.15
N GLY A 219 16.17 9.49 0.02
CA GLY A 219 17.49 9.86 0.54
C GLY A 219 17.67 11.39 0.59
N LYS A 220 18.87 11.98 0.44
CA LYS A 220 19.10 13.47 0.45
C LYS A 220 20.02 13.91 -0.70
N LEU A 221 20.22 15.19 -1.02
CA LEU A 221 21.28 15.65 -1.96
C LEU A 221 21.73 17.10 -1.67
N GLY A 222 23.01 17.50 -1.76
CA GLY A 222 24.24 16.70 -1.59
C GLY A 222 24.50 16.42 -0.10
N GLY A 223 25.24 15.35 0.18
CA GLY A 223 25.15 14.64 1.48
C GLY A 223 24.27 13.37 1.42
N GLY A 224 23.91 12.91 0.20
CA GLY A 224 23.17 11.68 -0.16
C GLY A 224 22.88 11.58 -1.69
N GLN A 225 21.95 10.69 -2.10
CA GLN A 225 21.05 10.81 -3.28
C GLN A 225 19.62 10.28 -2.89
N ALA A 226 18.50 10.63 -3.56
CA ALA A 226 17.14 10.50 -2.98
C ALA A 226 15.85 10.17 -3.80
N ILE A 227 15.75 10.15 -5.13
CA ILE A 227 14.44 9.99 -5.82
C ILE A 227 14.14 8.55 -6.25
N LEU A 228 12.84 8.24 -6.30
CA LEU A 228 12.27 7.08 -6.96
C LEU A 228 12.69 7.00 -8.43
N VAL A 229 13.37 5.91 -8.80
CA VAL A 229 13.72 5.61 -10.20
C VAL A 229 13.32 4.17 -10.52
N GLN A 230 12.76 3.98 -11.71
CA GLN A 230 12.63 2.67 -12.35
C GLN A 230 14.04 2.08 -12.64
N LEU A 231 14.19 0.75 -12.60
CA LEU A 231 15.39 0.05 -13.08
C LEU A 231 15.51 0.06 -14.61
#